data_AF-W5JDY0-F1
#
_entry.id   AF-W5JDY0-F1
#
_cell.length_a   1.000
_cell.length_b   1.000
_cell.length_c   1.000
_cell.angle_alpha   90.00
_cell.angle_beta   90.00
_cell.angle_gamma   90.00
#
_symmetry.space_group_name_H-M   'P 1'
#
loop_
_entity.id
_entity.type
_entity.pdbx_description
1 polymer ?
#
loop_
_entity_poly.entity_id
_entity_poly.type
_entity_poly.pdbx_seq_one_letter_code
_entity_poly.pdbx_strand_id
1 'polypeptide(L)'
;MDVWRRNPISHSPAAPSQQQQQQQQQQQQQQQQKSRSPAPFAKKPKPKRAVSTRMVAGMWWFFTLIMISSYTANLAAFLTVERMDSPIESAEDLAKQTKIKYGALRGGSTAAFFRDSNFSTYQRMWSFMESARPSVFTASNIEGVERVVKGKGSYAFLMESTSIEYVIERNCELTQVGGMLDSKGYGIAMPPNSPFRTAISGAVLKLQEEGKLHILKTRWWKEKRGGGSCRDDTSKSSSTANELGLANVGGVFVVLMGGMGVACVIAVCEFVWKSRKVAVEER
;
A
#
# COMPACT_ATOMS: atom_id res chain seq x y z
N MET A 1 65.14 -10.42 -66.45
CA MET A 1 64.55 -11.69 -66.92
C MET A 1 63.07 -11.55 -66.81
N ASP A 2 62.54 -10.91 -67.83
CA ASP A 2 61.15 -10.54 -68.02
C ASP A 2 60.37 -11.72 -68.58
N VAL A 3 59.23 -12.03 -67.96
CA VAL A 3 58.21 -12.87 -68.58
C VAL A 3 56.89 -12.14 -68.45
N TRP A 4 56.63 -11.29 -69.44
CA TRP A 4 55.29 -10.84 -69.78
C TRP A 4 54.58 -11.97 -70.53
N ARG A 5 53.35 -12.32 -70.14
CA ARG A 5 52.44 -13.13 -70.97
C ARG A 5 51.15 -12.38 -71.26
N ARG A 6 50.85 -12.35 -72.56
CA ARG A 6 49.72 -11.71 -73.26
C ARG A 6 48.36 -12.18 -72.76
N ASN A 7 47.46 -11.20 -72.77
CA ASN A 7 46.01 -11.30 -72.67
C ASN A 7 45.42 -12.12 -73.84
N PRO A 8 44.52 -13.10 -73.59
CA PRO A 8 43.57 -13.57 -74.58
C PRO A 8 42.23 -12.84 -74.40
N ILE A 9 41.84 -12.10 -75.43
CA ILE A 9 40.47 -11.62 -75.63
C ILE A 9 39.58 -12.87 -75.79
N SER A 10 38.66 -13.08 -74.86
CA SER A 10 37.51 -13.96 -75.05
C SER A 10 36.27 -13.25 -74.55
N HIS A 11 35.34 -13.02 -75.48
CA HIS A 11 33.97 -12.57 -75.33
C HIS A 11 33.42 -12.44 -73.91
N SER A 12 32.97 -11.24 -73.59
CA SER A 12 32.02 -10.96 -72.51
C SER A 12 30.72 -11.71 -72.77
N PRO A 13 30.28 -12.66 -71.92
CA PRO A 13 28.86 -12.89 -71.76
C PRO A 13 28.31 -11.73 -70.92
N ALA A 14 27.32 -11.03 -71.47
CA ALA A 14 26.61 -9.96 -70.81
C ALA A 14 26.28 -10.34 -69.35
N ALA A 15 26.56 -9.43 -68.42
CA ALA A 15 26.05 -9.57 -67.06
C ALA A 15 24.53 -9.79 -67.15
N PRO A 16 23.97 -10.83 -66.49
CA PRO A 16 22.55 -11.07 -66.52
C PRO A 16 21.85 -9.81 -66.00
N SER A 17 20.84 -9.33 -66.73
CA SER A 17 20.01 -8.23 -66.27
C SER A 17 19.45 -8.56 -64.89
N GLN A 18 19.24 -7.57 -64.03
CA GLN A 18 18.79 -7.79 -62.64
C GLN A 18 17.55 -8.70 -62.54
N GLN A 19 16.73 -8.79 -63.60
CA GLN A 19 15.60 -9.71 -63.70
C GLN A 19 16.00 -11.21 -63.71
N GLN A 20 17.12 -11.58 -64.32
CA GLN A 20 17.60 -12.98 -64.35
C GLN A 20 18.17 -13.43 -63.00
N GLN A 21 18.84 -12.54 -62.26
CA GLN A 21 19.29 -12.83 -60.89
C GLN A 21 18.11 -12.95 -59.91
N GLN A 22 17.08 -12.12 -60.07
CA GLN A 22 15.84 -12.26 -59.29
C GLN A 22 15.10 -13.58 -59.59
N GLN A 23 15.05 -14.03 -60.85
CA GLN A 23 14.44 -15.32 -61.20
C GLN A 23 15.20 -16.52 -60.64
N GLN A 24 16.55 -16.51 -60.63
CA GLN A 24 17.33 -17.59 -60.01
C GLN A 24 17.21 -17.62 -58.49
N GLN A 25 17.14 -16.45 -57.82
CA GLN A 25 16.85 -16.39 -56.38
C GLN A 25 15.43 -16.88 -56.06
N GLN A 26 14.43 -16.57 -56.89
CA GLN A 26 13.07 -17.09 -56.72
C GLN A 26 13.01 -18.62 -56.91
N GLN A 27 13.75 -19.19 -57.86
CA GLN A 27 13.80 -20.65 -58.06
C GLN A 27 14.50 -21.37 -56.90
N GLN A 28 15.57 -20.80 -56.33
CA GLN A 28 16.23 -21.35 -55.14
C GLN A 28 15.33 -21.28 -53.90
N GLN A 29 14.55 -20.19 -53.75
CA GLN A 29 13.54 -20.09 -52.68
C GLN A 29 12.41 -21.11 -52.84
N GLN A 30 11.96 -21.37 -54.08
CA GLN A 30 10.94 -22.40 -54.36
C GLN A 30 11.46 -23.83 -54.08
N GLN A 31 12.73 -24.13 -54.34
CA GLN A 31 13.32 -25.42 -54.01
C GLN A 31 13.50 -25.63 -52.49
N GLN A 32 13.89 -24.59 -51.74
CA GLN A 32 13.95 -24.66 -50.27
C GLN A 32 12.57 -24.75 -49.60
N GLN A 33 11.52 -24.21 -50.22
CA GLN A 33 10.15 -24.39 -49.75
C GLN A 33 9.63 -25.81 -49.97
N LYS A 34 10.05 -26.48 -51.05
CA LYS A 34 9.63 -27.86 -51.36
C LYS A 34 10.26 -28.90 -50.43
N SER A 35 11.49 -28.65 -49.93
CA SER A 35 12.20 -29.54 -48.99
C SER A 35 11.79 -29.39 -47.52
N ARG A 36 10.99 -28.36 -47.17
CA ARG A 36 10.40 -28.16 -45.83
C ARG A 36 8.98 -28.69 -45.69
N SER A 37 8.61 -29.67 -46.51
CA SER A 37 7.41 -30.46 -46.26
C SER A 37 7.60 -31.25 -44.96
N PRO A 38 6.81 -31.04 -43.89
CA PRO A 38 6.84 -31.95 -42.78
C PRO A 38 6.21 -33.30 -43.20
N ALA A 39 6.73 -34.39 -42.63
CA ALA A 39 6.08 -35.70 -42.56
C ALA A 39 4.57 -35.57 -42.29
N PRO A 40 3.71 -36.51 -42.74
CA PRO A 40 2.27 -36.32 -42.81
C PRO A 40 1.71 -35.92 -41.44
N PHE A 41 1.50 -34.63 -41.25
CA PHE A 41 0.84 -34.08 -40.08
C PHE A 41 -0.57 -34.68 -40.08
N ALA A 42 -0.85 -35.49 -39.06
CA ALA A 42 -2.20 -35.79 -38.65
C ALA A 42 -3.01 -34.48 -38.70
N LYS A 43 -4.07 -34.48 -39.52
CA LYS A 43 -4.92 -33.32 -39.80
C LYS A 43 -5.28 -32.61 -38.48
N LYS A 44 -4.66 -31.47 -38.18
CA LYS A 44 -5.20 -30.54 -37.18
C LYS A 44 -6.57 -30.09 -37.71
N PRO A 45 -7.65 -30.14 -36.92
CA PRO A 45 -8.95 -29.67 -37.39
C PRO A 45 -8.83 -28.17 -37.71
N LYS A 46 -9.02 -27.82 -39.00
CA LYS A 46 -9.30 -26.43 -39.39
C LYS A 46 -10.52 -25.99 -38.57
N PRO A 47 -10.51 -24.87 -37.84
CA PRO A 47 -11.72 -24.41 -37.18
C PRO A 47 -12.76 -24.21 -38.28
N LYS A 48 -13.86 -24.97 -38.21
CA LYS A 48 -15.00 -24.76 -39.10
C LYS A 48 -15.37 -23.29 -38.91
N ARG A 49 -15.33 -22.49 -39.97
CA ARG A 49 -15.80 -21.09 -39.97
C ARG A 49 -17.33 -21.10 -39.85
N ALA A 50 -17.84 -21.55 -38.71
CA ALA A 50 -19.24 -21.51 -38.36
C ALA A 50 -19.49 -20.16 -37.68
N VAL A 51 -20.46 -19.40 -38.20
CA VAL A 51 -20.85 -18.09 -37.67
C VAL A 51 -21.28 -18.21 -36.20
N SER A 52 -21.90 -19.34 -35.82
CA SER A 52 -22.26 -19.66 -34.44
C SER A 52 -21.05 -19.68 -33.49
N THR A 53 -19.93 -20.28 -33.89
CA THR A 53 -18.70 -20.31 -33.06
C THR A 53 -18.09 -18.92 -32.90
N ARG A 54 -18.25 -18.03 -33.88
CA ARG A 54 -17.82 -16.62 -33.77
C ARG A 54 -18.71 -15.81 -32.82
N MET A 55 -20.02 -16.05 -32.84
CA MET A 55 -20.94 -15.38 -31.91
C MET A 55 -20.68 -15.79 -30.46
N VAL A 56 -20.48 -17.10 -30.21
CA VAL A 56 -20.10 -17.60 -28.89
C VAL A 56 -18.73 -17.05 -28.45
N ALA A 57 -17.75 -17.01 -29.35
CA ALA A 57 -16.46 -16.40 -29.05
C ALA A 57 -16.58 -14.90 -28.76
N GLY A 58 -17.43 -14.17 -29.49
CA GLY A 58 -17.68 -12.74 -29.25
C GLY A 58 -18.32 -12.48 -27.88
N MET A 59 -19.34 -13.27 -27.51
CA MET A 59 -19.95 -13.21 -26.18
C MET A 59 -18.95 -13.54 -25.08
N TRP A 60 -18.10 -14.55 -25.29
CA TRP A 60 -17.04 -14.91 -24.35
C TRP A 60 -16.00 -13.79 -24.19
N TRP A 61 -15.56 -13.20 -25.30
CA TRP A 61 -14.62 -12.06 -25.27
C TRP A 61 -15.22 -10.84 -24.57
N PHE A 62 -16.51 -10.57 -24.77
CA PHE A 62 -17.19 -9.47 -24.08
C PHE A 62 -17.32 -9.73 -22.58
N PHE A 63 -17.72 -10.94 -22.19
CA PHE A 63 -17.81 -11.35 -20.80
C PHE A 63 -16.45 -11.27 -20.10
N THR A 64 -15.40 -11.81 -20.73
CA THR A 64 -14.03 -11.75 -20.20
C THR A 64 -13.50 -10.33 -20.08
N LEU A 65 -13.77 -9.45 -21.05
CA LEU A 65 -13.42 -8.03 -20.95
C LEU A 65 -14.10 -7.35 -19.74
N ILE A 66 -15.38 -7.59 -19.52
CA ILE A 66 -16.12 -7.04 -18.37
C ILE A 66 -15.53 -7.56 -17.04
N MET A 67 -15.24 -8.85 -16.97
CA MET A 67 -14.66 -9.48 -15.78
C MET A 67 -13.27 -8.92 -15.48
N ILE A 68 -12.39 -8.83 -16.49
CA ILE A 68 -11.04 -8.28 -16.32
C ILE A 68 -11.13 -6.81 -15.91
N SER A 69 -11.94 -6.00 -16.59
CA SER A 69 -12.12 -4.58 -16.25
C SER A 69 -12.60 -4.37 -14.82
N SER A 70 -13.61 -5.14 -14.39
CA SER A 70 -14.15 -5.05 -13.02
C SER A 70 -13.13 -5.49 -11.97
N TYR A 71 -12.37 -6.55 -12.27
CA TYR A 71 -11.29 -7.01 -11.39
C TYR A 71 -10.17 -5.98 -11.30
N THR A 72 -9.73 -5.39 -12.42
CA THR A 72 -8.69 -4.36 -12.43
C THR A 72 -9.15 -3.09 -11.73
N ALA A 73 -10.43 -2.71 -11.86
CA ALA A 73 -10.99 -1.55 -11.18
C ALA A 73 -11.03 -1.75 -9.66
N ASN A 74 -11.49 -2.90 -9.18
CA ASN A 74 -11.50 -3.22 -7.75
C ASN A 74 -10.08 -3.35 -7.20
N LEU A 75 -9.17 -3.98 -7.94
CA LEU A 75 -7.76 -4.08 -7.56
C LEU A 75 -7.11 -2.69 -7.48
N ALA A 76 -7.34 -1.82 -8.47
CA ALA A 76 -6.84 -0.45 -8.45
C ALA A 76 -7.41 0.34 -7.26
N ALA A 77 -8.70 0.20 -6.98
CA ALA A 77 -9.30 0.81 -5.79
C ALA A 77 -8.61 0.33 -4.50
N PHE A 78 -8.38 -0.97 -4.35
CA PHE A 78 -7.63 -1.51 -3.21
C PHE A 78 -6.18 -1.03 -3.14
N LEU A 79 -5.49 -0.92 -4.28
CA LEU A 79 -4.10 -0.45 -4.32
C LEU A 79 -3.98 1.05 -4.02
N THR A 80 -5.00 1.84 -4.34
CA THR A 80 -5.04 3.27 -4.01
C THR A 80 -5.49 3.56 -2.59
N VAL A 81 -6.25 2.64 -1.98
CA VAL A 81 -6.70 2.78 -0.59
C VAL A 81 -5.65 2.15 0.30
N GLU A 82 -4.68 2.96 0.72
CA GLU A 82 -3.98 2.66 1.96
C GLU A 82 -4.99 2.79 3.10
N ARG A 83 -5.54 1.65 3.54
CA ARG A 83 -6.23 1.61 4.82
C ARG A 83 -5.16 1.92 5.87
N MET A 84 -5.16 3.12 6.41
CA MET A 84 -4.56 3.36 7.71
C MET A 84 -5.39 2.57 8.73
N ASP A 85 -5.16 1.26 8.81
CA ASP A 85 -5.78 0.41 9.82
C ASP A 85 -5.19 0.84 11.17
N SER A 86 -5.92 1.71 11.86
CA SER A 86 -5.57 2.07 13.23
C SER A 86 -5.93 0.89 14.13
N PRO A 87 -4.98 0.30 14.87
CA PRO A 87 -5.26 -0.82 15.75
C PRO A 87 -6.18 -0.47 16.93
N ILE A 88 -6.42 0.83 17.16
CA ILE A 88 -7.29 1.37 18.20
C ILE A 88 -8.08 2.57 17.62
N GLU A 89 -9.38 2.63 17.92
CA GLU A 89 -10.22 3.79 17.56
C GLU A 89 -10.72 4.55 18.81
N SER A 90 -10.72 3.90 19.97
CA SER A 90 -11.29 4.42 21.22
C SER A 90 -10.47 4.04 22.44
N ALA A 91 -10.70 4.73 23.57
CA ALA A 91 -10.11 4.38 24.85
C ALA A 91 -10.65 3.04 25.38
N GLU A 92 -11.89 2.70 25.03
CA GLU A 92 -12.53 1.41 25.34
C GLU A 92 -11.78 0.26 24.68
N ASP A 93 -11.35 0.41 23.43
CA ASP A 93 -10.58 -0.62 22.74
C ASP A 93 -9.20 -0.79 23.34
N LEU A 94 -8.58 0.33 23.75
CA LEU A 94 -7.33 0.31 24.50
C LEU A 94 -7.46 -0.43 25.84
N ALA A 95 -8.62 -0.33 26.50
CA ALA A 95 -8.92 -1.01 27.76
C ALA A 95 -9.23 -2.51 27.63
N LYS A 96 -9.69 -2.97 26.45
CA LYS A 96 -9.98 -4.39 26.17
C LYS A 96 -8.72 -5.20 25.86
N GLN A 97 -7.68 -4.54 25.36
CA GLN A 97 -6.43 -5.17 24.93
C GLN A 97 -5.27 -4.89 25.90
N THR A 98 -4.20 -5.69 25.81
CA THR A 98 -3.00 -5.56 26.66
C THR A 98 -1.70 -5.43 25.87
N LYS A 99 -1.75 -5.49 24.54
CA LYS A 99 -0.59 -5.40 23.63
C LYS A 99 0.03 -4.00 23.62
N ILE A 100 -0.81 -2.97 23.53
CA ILE A 100 -0.45 -1.56 23.59
C ILE A 100 -0.57 -1.13 25.06
N LYS A 101 0.57 -0.83 25.68
CA LYS A 101 0.59 -0.29 27.04
C LYS A 101 0.13 1.16 27.00
N TYR A 102 -0.47 1.64 28.07
CA TYR A 102 -0.86 3.04 28.17
C TYR A 102 -0.57 3.60 29.54
N GLY A 103 -0.32 4.90 29.59
CA GLY A 103 -0.04 5.60 30.83
C GLY A 103 -0.27 7.09 30.72
N ALA A 104 -0.15 7.76 31.86
CA ALA A 104 -0.33 9.20 31.99
C ALA A 104 0.82 9.80 32.81
N LEU A 105 0.83 11.14 32.94
CA LEU A 105 1.73 11.84 33.84
C LEU A 105 1.52 11.39 35.30
N ARG A 106 2.59 10.98 35.98
CA ARG A 106 2.56 10.59 37.40
C ARG A 106 2.08 11.76 38.26
N GLY A 107 1.02 11.53 39.04
CA GLY A 107 0.43 12.57 39.91
C GLY A 107 -0.26 13.70 39.14
N GLY A 108 -0.45 13.57 37.82
CA GLY A 108 -1.18 14.54 37.01
C GLY A 108 -2.70 14.42 37.18
N SER A 109 -3.42 15.46 36.72
CA SER A 109 -4.89 15.50 36.73
C SER A 109 -5.53 14.40 35.89
N THR A 110 -4.87 13.95 34.82
CA THR A 110 -5.31 12.82 33.98
C THR A 110 -5.19 11.49 34.75
N ALA A 111 -4.10 11.26 35.48
CA ALA A 111 -3.96 10.07 36.31
C ALA A 111 -4.99 10.04 37.44
N ALA A 112 -5.19 11.17 38.12
CA ALA A 112 -6.23 11.31 39.14
C ALA A 112 -7.65 11.08 38.58
N PHE A 113 -7.93 11.54 37.35
CA PHE A 113 -9.20 11.30 36.67
C PHE A 113 -9.50 9.80 36.54
N PHE A 114 -8.53 8.99 36.10
CA PHE A 114 -8.74 7.54 35.98
C PHE A 114 -8.89 6.85 37.35
N ARG A 115 -8.16 7.30 38.37
CA ARG A 115 -8.25 6.79 39.74
C ARG A 115 -9.62 7.06 40.37
N ASP A 116 -10.11 8.28 40.22
CA ASP A 116 -11.34 8.76 40.88
C ASP A 116 -12.59 8.58 40.00
N SER A 117 -12.46 7.94 38.83
CA SER A 117 -13.57 7.71 37.90
C SER A 117 -14.56 6.68 38.43
N ASN A 118 -15.85 6.93 38.19
CA ASN A 118 -16.93 5.97 38.47
C ASN A 118 -17.26 5.05 37.27
N PHE A 119 -16.57 5.20 36.14
CA PHE A 119 -16.83 4.39 34.95
C PHE A 119 -15.99 3.11 34.96
N SER A 120 -16.64 1.96 34.79
CA SER A 120 -16.01 0.64 34.94
C SER A 120 -14.81 0.42 33.99
N THR A 121 -14.89 0.94 32.76
CA THR A 121 -13.78 0.90 31.79
C THR A 121 -12.58 1.69 32.31
N TYR A 122 -12.78 2.90 32.83
CA TYR A 122 -11.70 3.77 33.31
C TYR A 122 -11.08 3.25 34.62
N GLN A 123 -11.89 2.65 35.50
CA GLN A 123 -11.38 1.94 36.68
C GLN A 123 -10.50 0.75 36.29
N ARG A 124 -10.91 -0.03 35.27
CA ARG A 124 -10.07 -1.12 34.75
C ARG A 124 -8.76 -0.58 34.18
N MET A 125 -8.81 0.52 33.44
CA MET A 125 -7.63 1.21 32.92
C MET A 125 -6.71 1.68 34.04
N TRP A 126 -7.26 2.24 35.12
CA TRP A 126 -6.50 2.62 36.31
C TRP A 126 -5.80 1.42 36.95
N SER A 127 -6.53 0.34 37.23
CA SER A 127 -5.98 -0.88 37.81
C SER A 127 -4.87 -1.48 36.96
N PHE A 128 -4.99 -1.42 35.62
CA PHE A 128 -3.92 -1.79 34.71
C PHE A 128 -2.70 -0.86 34.85
N MET A 129 -2.89 0.45 34.84
CA MET A 129 -1.80 1.41 34.97
C MET A 129 -1.05 1.30 36.30
N GLU A 130 -1.78 1.02 37.39
CA GLU A 130 -1.22 0.85 38.74
C GLU A 130 -0.46 -0.47 38.89
N SER A 131 -0.98 -1.56 38.34
CA SER A 131 -0.35 -2.89 38.42
C SER A 131 0.76 -3.14 37.39
N ALA A 132 0.86 -2.30 36.34
CA ALA A 132 1.82 -2.50 35.26
C ALA A 132 3.29 -2.41 35.72
N ARG A 133 4.07 -3.44 35.36
CA ARG A 133 5.52 -3.53 35.55
C ARG A 133 6.20 -3.71 34.17
N PRO A 134 7.18 -2.88 33.77
CA PRO A 134 7.65 -1.64 34.42
C PRO A 134 6.59 -0.54 34.38
N SER A 135 6.78 0.51 35.20
CA SER A 135 5.80 1.59 35.34
C SER A 135 5.46 2.24 34.00
N VAL A 136 4.17 2.39 33.74
CA VAL A 136 3.63 3.05 32.55
C VAL A 136 3.49 4.57 32.73
N PHE A 137 3.59 5.07 33.95
CA PHE A 137 3.57 6.51 34.24
C PHE A 137 4.90 7.16 33.86
N THR A 138 4.83 8.40 33.37
CA THR A 138 6.01 9.24 33.10
C THR A 138 6.14 10.36 34.12
N ALA A 139 7.35 10.92 34.28
CA ALA A 139 7.60 12.05 35.16
C ALA A 139 7.24 13.40 34.51
N SER A 140 7.25 13.47 33.18
CA SER A 140 6.86 14.67 32.43
C SER A 140 6.05 14.35 31.16
N ASN A 141 5.33 15.35 30.64
CA ASN A 141 4.64 15.23 29.35
C ASN A 141 5.62 15.03 28.19
N ILE A 142 6.80 15.66 28.24
CA ILE A 142 7.84 15.53 27.21
C ILE A 142 8.36 14.10 27.16
N GLU A 143 8.64 13.50 28.32
CA GLU A 143 9.05 12.09 28.43
C GLU A 143 7.94 11.15 27.90
N GLY A 144 6.67 11.46 28.22
CA GLY A 144 5.51 10.72 27.69
C GLY A 144 5.46 10.72 26.17
N VAL A 145 5.61 11.89 25.56
CA VAL A 145 5.66 12.07 24.10
C VAL A 145 6.83 11.29 23.50
N GLU A 146 8.04 11.43 24.05
CA GLU A 146 9.23 10.73 23.56
C GLU A 146 9.08 9.21 23.68
N ARG A 147 8.44 8.72 24.74
CA ARG A 147 8.18 7.29 24.95
C ARG A 147 7.21 6.72 23.92
N VAL A 148 6.18 7.48 23.51
CA VAL A 148 5.26 7.06 22.43
C VAL A 148 6.02 6.94 21.11
N VAL A 149 6.82 7.96 20.77
CA VAL A 149 7.65 7.97 19.56
C VAL A 149 8.59 6.77 19.52
N LYS A 150 9.34 6.53 20.60
CA LYS A 150 10.24 5.37 20.73
C LYS A 150 9.50 4.03 20.70
N GLY A 151 8.28 4.00 21.22
CA GLY A 151 7.45 2.80 21.32
C GLY A 151 6.85 2.32 20.00
N LYS A 152 6.86 3.14 18.93
CA LYS A 152 6.35 2.79 17.58
C LYS A 152 5.04 1.98 17.60
N GLY A 153 4.03 2.51 18.30
CA GLY A 153 2.69 1.88 18.40
C GLY A 153 2.51 0.85 19.51
N SER A 154 3.52 0.57 20.33
CA SER A 154 3.40 -0.31 21.51
C SER A 154 3.04 0.41 22.82
N TYR A 155 3.04 1.75 22.80
CA TYR A 155 2.71 2.58 23.96
C TYR A 155 1.86 3.78 23.56
N ALA A 156 0.78 4.03 24.30
CA ALA A 156 -0.10 5.19 24.16
C ALA A 156 0.01 6.09 25.40
N PHE A 157 0.07 7.40 25.19
CA PHE A 157 0.18 8.36 26.29
C PHE A 157 -1.08 9.21 26.40
N LEU A 158 -1.68 9.18 27.59
CA LEU A 158 -2.89 9.88 27.93
C LEU A 158 -2.51 11.25 28.54
N MET A 159 -2.84 12.31 27.83
CA MET A 159 -2.63 13.69 28.27
C MET A 159 -3.85 14.55 27.93
N GLU A 160 -3.80 15.83 28.29
CA GLU A 160 -4.87 16.78 27.99
C GLU A 160 -4.96 17.10 26.49
N SER A 161 -6.18 17.22 25.95
CA SER A 161 -6.44 17.46 24.53
C SER A 161 -5.71 18.67 23.98
N THR A 162 -5.66 19.78 24.72
CA THR A 162 -4.95 21.01 24.33
C THR A 162 -3.45 20.77 24.14
N SER A 163 -2.84 19.93 24.99
CA SER A 163 -1.44 19.55 24.88
C SER A 163 -1.20 18.59 23.72
N ILE A 164 -2.12 17.64 23.47
CA ILE A 164 -2.05 16.75 22.30
C ILE A 164 -2.09 17.59 21.01
N GLU A 165 -3.10 18.43 20.85
CA GLU A 165 -3.26 19.32 19.69
C GLU A 165 -2.01 20.17 19.43
N TYR A 166 -1.31 20.60 20.49
CA TYR A 166 -0.09 21.39 20.36
C TYR A 166 1.08 20.55 19.83
N VAL A 167 1.22 19.33 20.32
CA VAL A 167 2.34 18.43 20.00
C VAL A 167 2.18 17.82 18.61
N ILE A 168 0.98 17.39 18.22
CA ILE A 168 0.72 16.79 16.90
C ILE A 168 0.97 17.78 15.74
N GLU A 169 0.73 19.08 15.97
CA GLU A 169 1.01 20.13 14.97
C GLU A 169 2.52 20.32 14.72
N ARG A 170 3.37 19.79 15.62
CA ARG A 170 4.83 19.89 15.58
C ARG A 170 5.53 18.57 15.28
N ASN A 171 4.91 17.45 15.64
CA ASN A 171 5.45 16.12 15.44
C ASN A 171 4.44 15.25 14.70
N CYS A 172 4.74 15.00 13.43
CA CYS A 172 3.84 14.34 12.48
C CYS A 172 3.81 12.82 12.66
N GLU A 173 4.73 12.27 13.47
CA GLU A 173 4.71 10.84 13.85
C GLU A 173 3.61 10.53 14.88
N LEU A 174 2.98 11.56 15.45
CA LEU A 174 1.97 11.43 16.49
C LEU A 174 0.58 11.76 15.96
N THR A 175 -0.39 10.94 16.34
CA THR A 175 -1.79 11.13 15.98
C THR A 175 -2.67 11.09 17.23
N GLN A 176 -3.75 11.85 17.22
CA GLN A 176 -4.79 11.74 18.24
C GLN A 176 -5.76 10.64 17.83
N VAL A 177 -6.01 9.70 18.74
CA VAL A 177 -6.99 8.62 18.55
C VAL A 177 -8.16 8.83 19.50
N GLY A 178 -9.38 8.69 18.97
CA GLY A 178 -10.61 8.83 19.74
C GLY A 178 -10.99 10.28 20.07
N GLY A 179 -12.11 10.42 20.78
CA GLY A 179 -12.65 11.70 21.24
C GLY A 179 -12.05 12.17 22.57
N MET A 180 -12.61 13.26 23.10
CA MET A 180 -12.29 13.72 24.45
C MET A 180 -12.92 12.78 25.49
N LEU A 181 -12.13 12.32 26.46
CA LEU A 181 -12.59 11.42 27.53
C LEU A 181 -13.31 12.17 28.65
N ASP A 182 -13.08 13.48 28.75
CA ASP A 182 -13.68 14.39 29.72
C ASP A 182 -13.76 15.80 29.12
N SER A 183 -14.65 16.63 29.64
CA SER A 183 -14.80 18.04 29.29
C SER A 183 -14.24 18.91 30.42
N LYS A 184 -12.97 19.28 30.30
CA LYS A 184 -12.29 20.21 31.21
C LYS A 184 -11.94 21.52 30.49
N GLY A 185 -11.88 22.60 31.25
CA GLY A 185 -11.50 23.92 30.76
C GLY A 185 -10.51 24.60 31.69
N TYR A 186 -9.65 25.45 31.11
CA TYR A 186 -8.76 26.31 31.88
C TYR A 186 -9.49 27.57 32.35
N GLY A 187 -9.19 27.99 33.58
CA GLY A 187 -9.73 29.22 34.16
C GLY A 187 -8.64 30.05 34.82
N ILE A 188 -8.88 31.35 34.94
CA ILE A 188 -7.99 32.26 35.66
C ILE A 188 -8.38 32.21 37.14
N ALA A 189 -7.49 31.66 37.97
CA ALA A 189 -7.71 31.55 39.41
C ALA A 189 -7.44 32.90 40.10
N MET A 190 -8.26 33.23 41.10
CA MET A 190 -8.09 34.41 41.95
C MET A 190 -8.38 34.04 43.40
N PRO A 191 -7.82 34.79 44.38
CA PRO A 191 -8.19 34.63 45.77
C PRO A 191 -9.70 34.78 45.98
N PRO A 192 -10.29 34.07 46.96
CA PRO A 192 -11.67 34.28 47.35
C PRO A 192 -11.96 35.76 47.62
N ASN A 193 -13.12 36.25 47.20
CA ASN A 193 -13.57 37.63 47.38
C ASN A 193 -12.71 38.71 46.70
N SER A 194 -11.93 38.36 45.67
CA SER A 194 -11.19 39.35 44.87
C SER A 194 -12.16 40.31 44.14
N PRO A 195 -11.94 41.64 44.22
CA PRO A 195 -12.79 42.63 43.54
C PRO A 195 -12.67 42.56 42.01
N PHE A 196 -11.62 41.95 41.48
CA PHE A 196 -11.36 41.86 40.04
C PHE A 196 -12.08 40.70 39.34
N ARG A 197 -12.66 39.77 40.10
CA ARG A 197 -13.29 38.55 39.55
C ARG A 197 -14.34 38.89 38.50
N THR A 198 -15.26 39.81 38.81
CA THR A 198 -16.37 40.17 37.91
C THR A 198 -15.87 40.87 36.65
N ALA A 199 -14.95 41.84 36.81
CA ALA A 199 -14.38 42.58 35.69
C ALA A 199 -13.64 41.67 34.71
N ILE A 200 -12.82 40.75 35.22
CA ILE A 200 -12.04 39.82 34.39
C ILE A 200 -12.94 38.75 33.76
N SER A 201 -13.93 38.23 34.49
CA SER A 201 -14.89 37.28 33.91
C SER A 201 -15.65 37.91 32.75
N GLY A 202 -16.10 39.16 32.90
CA GLY A 202 -16.76 39.91 31.81
C GLY A 202 -15.84 40.16 30.62
N ALA A 203 -14.56 40.47 30.87
CA ALA A 203 -13.57 40.64 29.81
C ALA A 203 -13.30 39.33 29.04
N VAL A 204 -13.22 38.19 29.74
CA VAL A 204 -13.04 36.87 29.09
C VAL A 204 -14.25 36.53 28.22
N LEU A 205 -15.47 36.77 28.71
CA LEU A 205 -16.69 36.56 27.91
C LEU A 205 -16.69 37.42 26.65
N LYS A 206 -16.33 38.71 26.77
CA LYS A 206 -16.21 39.60 25.62
C LYS A 206 -15.18 39.08 24.59
N LEU A 207 -14.03 38.59 25.03
CA LEU A 207 -13.02 38.00 24.13
C LEU A 207 -13.50 36.70 23.46
N GLN A 208 -14.38 35.95 24.13
CA GLN A 208 -14.99 34.74 23.60
C GLN A 208 -16.05 35.07 22.55
N GLU A 209 -16.96 36.01 22.84
CA GLU A 209 -18.00 36.49 21.92
C GLU A 209 -17.39 37.13 20.66
N GLU A 210 -16.31 37.90 20.82
CA GLU A 210 -15.57 38.48 19.70
C GLU A 210 -14.73 37.44 18.92
N GLY A 211 -14.67 36.18 19.36
CA GLY A 211 -13.87 35.12 18.73
C GLY A 211 -12.36 35.30 18.86
N LYS A 212 -11.87 36.29 19.62
CA LYS A 212 -10.44 36.58 19.79
C LYS A 212 -9.68 35.43 20.44
N LEU A 213 -10.30 34.72 21.37
CA LEU A 213 -9.68 33.52 21.98
C LEU A 213 -9.40 32.42 20.94
N HIS A 214 -10.31 32.23 19.99
CA HIS A 214 -10.12 31.27 18.91
C HIS A 214 -8.98 31.68 17.97
N ILE A 215 -8.91 32.97 17.60
CA ILE A 215 -7.82 33.52 16.79
C ILE A 215 -6.47 33.31 17.49
N LEU A 216 -6.41 33.57 18.80
CA LEU A 216 -5.20 33.34 19.60
C LEU A 216 -4.83 31.85 19.64
N LYS A 217 -5.80 30.95 19.86
CA LYS A 217 -5.55 29.49 19.84
C LYS A 217 -4.93 29.07 18.51
N THR A 218 -5.56 29.43 17.39
CA THR A 218 -5.06 29.08 16.05
C THR A 218 -3.66 29.63 15.81
N ARG A 219 -3.41 30.90 16.15
CA ARG A 219 -2.09 31.53 16.01
C ARG A 219 -1.00 30.78 16.79
N TRP A 220 -1.26 30.42 18.04
CA TRP A 220 -0.23 29.80 18.89
C TRP A 220 -0.06 28.30 18.66
N TRP A 221 -1.12 27.59 18.27
CA TRP A 221 -1.05 26.16 17.97
C TRP A 221 -0.53 25.87 16.57
N LYS A 222 -1.09 26.55 15.55
CA LYS A 222 -0.90 26.22 14.13
C LYS A 222 0.05 27.13 13.35
N GLU A 223 0.32 28.35 13.82
CA GLU A 223 1.14 29.31 13.05
C GLU A 223 2.50 29.63 13.70
N LYS A 224 2.55 29.68 15.03
CA LYS A 224 3.76 30.08 15.77
C LYS A 224 4.49 28.88 16.37
N ARG A 225 5.78 29.07 16.66
CA ARG A 225 6.65 28.08 17.34
C ARG A 225 6.64 26.69 16.71
N GLY A 226 6.72 26.60 15.38
CA GLY A 226 6.72 25.33 14.65
C GLY A 226 5.36 24.65 14.54
N GLY A 227 4.25 25.36 14.78
CA GLY A 227 2.92 24.86 14.44
C GLY A 227 2.72 24.77 12.92
N GLY A 228 1.92 23.81 12.48
CA GLY A 228 1.62 23.60 11.06
C GLY A 228 2.72 22.90 10.27
N SER A 229 3.76 22.38 10.93
CA SER A 229 4.84 21.63 10.29
C SER A 229 4.35 20.38 9.55
N CYS A 230 3.23 19.80 9.99
CA CYS A 230 2.64 18.59 9.41
C CYS A 230 1.65 18.85 8.27
N ARG A 231 1.48 20.11 7.84
CA ARG A 231 0.57 20.45 6.73
C ARG A 231 1.11 20.05 5.35
N ASP A 232 2.41 19.78 5.21
CA ASP A 232 3.07 19.51 3.93
C ASP A 232 3.09 18.01 3.55
N ASP A 233 2.81 17.12 4.51
CA ASP A 233 2.78 15.67 4.25
C ASP A 233 1.49 15.21 3.56
N THR A 234 0.38 15.95 3.74
CA THR A 234 -0.87 15.67 3.02
C THR A 234 -0.78 16.09 1.53
N SER A 235 0.09 17.04 1.17
CA SER A 235 0.33 17.44 -0.23
C SER A 235 1.42 16.64 -0.94
N LYS A 236 2.36 16.03 -0.20
CA LYS A 236 3.39 15.14 -0.78
C LYS A 236 2.93 13.68 -0.90
N SER A 237 2.04 13.19 -0.02
CA SER A 237 1.46 11.86 -0.20
C SER A 237 0.33 11.82 -1.25
N SER A 238 -0.25 12.96 -1.63
CA SER A 238 -1.25 13.02 -2.70
C SER A 238 -0.66 13.15 -4.11
N SER A 239 0.66 13.30 -4.25
CA SER A 239 1.32 13.56 -5.55
C SER A 239 2.43 12.57 -5.90
N THR A 240 2.78 11.64 -5.01
CA THR A 240 3.62 10.49 -5.32
C THR A 240 2.83 9.23 -5.03
N ALA A 241 2.35 8.56 -6.07
CA ALA A 241 1.77 7.23 -5.94
C ALA A 241 2.81 6.33 -5.26
N ASN A 242 2.47 5.73 -4.12
CA ASN A 242 3.37 4.79 -3.46
C ASN A 242 3.76 3.68 -4.45
N GLU A 243 5.06 3.49 -4.63
CA GLU A 243 5.59 2.51 -5.57
C GLU A 243 5.09 1.11 -5.18
N LEU A 244 4.53 0.37 -6.14
CA LEU A 244 4.07 -0.99 -5.88
C LEU A 244 5.26 -1.87 -5.50
N GLY A 245 5.40 -2.15 -4.21
CA GLY A 245 6.45 -3.03 -3.70
C GLY A 245 6.25 -4.49 -4.12
N LEU A 246 7.36 -5.25 -4.12
CA LEU A 246 7.36 -6.70 -4.39
C LEU A 246 6.39 -7.48 -3.48
N ALA A 247 6.08 -6.95 -2.29
CA ALA A 247 5.11 -7.52 -1.36
C ALA A 247 3.69 -7.63 -1.96
N ASN A 248 3.27 -6.64 -2.77
CA ASN A 248 1.94 -6.64 -3.39
C ASN A 248 1.87 -7.57 -4.61
N VAL A 249 3.00 -7.80 -5.31
CA VAL A 249 3.07 -8.63 -6.53
C VAL A 249 3.58 -10.05 -6.25
N GLY A 250 4.10 -10.31 -5.05
CA GLY A 250 4.72 -11.57 -4.66
C GLY A 250 3.82 -12.80 -4.84
N GLY A 251 2.51 -12.65 -4.61
CA GLY A 251 1.54 -13.73 -4.82
C GLY A 251 1.50 -14.25 -6.26
N VAL A 252 1.70 -13.38 -7.26
CA VAL A 252 1.72 -13.76 -8.68
C VAL A 252 2.89 -14.68 -8.98
N PHE A 253 4.08 -14.38 -8.44
CA PHE A 253 5.27 -15.20 -8.62
C PHE A 253 5.14 -16.60 -7.98
N VAL A 254 4.51 -16.67 -6.80
CA VAL A 254 4.24 -17.97 -6.13
C VAL A 254 3.30 -18.84 -6.96
N VAL A 255 2.23 -18.26 -7.50
CA VAL A 255 1.28 -18.99 -8.37
C VAL A 255 1.95 -19.46 -9.67
N LEU A 256 2.80 -18.65 -10.29
CA LEU A 256 3.56 -19.03 -11.48
C LEU A 256 4.50 -20.21 -11.22
N MET A 257 5.27 -20.17 -10.12
CA MET A 257 6.15 -21.27 -9.76
C MET A 257 5.38 -22.55 -9.41
N GLY A 258 4.28 -22.43 -8.67
CA GLY A 258 3.40 -23.56 -8.38
C GLY A 258 2.80 -24.19 -9.65
N GLY A 259 2.33 -23.36 -10.58
CA GLY A 259 1.79 -23.80 -11.86
C GLY A 259 2.82 -24.54 -12.72
N MET A 260 4.06 -24.04 -12.77
CA MET A 260 5.16 -24.71 -13.47
C MET A 260 5.46 -26.08 -12.83
N GLY A 261 5.51 -26.15 -11.50
CA GLY A 261 5.75 -27.39 -10.77
C GLY A 261 4.68 -28.45 -11.08
N VAL A 262 3.40 -28.08 -11.01
CA VAL A 262 2.29 -28.98 -11.33
C VAL A 262 2.34 -29.44 -12.79
N ALA A 263 2.63 -28.54 -13.73
CA ALA A 263 2.77 -28.90 -15.14
C ALA A 263 3.89 -29.91 -15.39
N CYS A 264 5.04 -29.73 -14.73
CA CYS A 264 6.15 -30.68 -14.79
C CYS A 264 5.76 -32.05 -14.22
N VAL A 265 5.07 -32.09 -13.08
CA VAL A 265 4.60 -33.34 -12.46
C VAL A 265 3.63 -34.07 -13.39
N ILE A 266 2.66 -33.37 -13.98
CA ILE A 266 1.71 -33.94 -14.94
C ILE A 266 2.47 -34.51 -16.16
N ALA A 267 3.43 -33.79 -16.70
CA ALA A 267 4.23 -34.25 -17.84
C ALA A 267 5.03 -35.53 -17.52
N VAL A 268 5.62 -35.62 -16.32
CA VAL A 268 6.33 -36.83 -15.87
C VAL A 268 5.35 -37.99 -15.68
N CYS A 269 4.19 -37.76 -15.07
CA CYS A 269 3.15 -38.78 -14.90
C CYS A 269 2.64 -39.33 -16.24
N GLU A 270 2.35 -38.45 -17.20
CA GLU A 270 1.94 -38.88 -18.55
C GLU A 270 3.04 -39.64 -19.27
N PHE A 271 4.30 -39.21 -19.14
CA PHE A 271 5.43 -39.92 -19.72
C PHE A 271 5.54 -41.34 -19.17
N VAL A 272 5.48 -41.50 -17.85
CA VAL A 272 5.54 -42.82 -17.18
C VAL A 272 4.36 -43.70 -17.58
N TRP A 273 3.13 -43.19 -17.59
CA TRP A 273 1.96 -43.96 -18.01
C TRP A 273 2.05 -44.39 -19.48
N LYS A 274 2.50 -43.50 -20.37
CA LYS A 274 2.64 -43.82 -21.79
C LYS A 274 3.76 -44.83 -22.03
N SER A 275 4.90 -44.68 -21.38
CA SER A 275 5.99 -45.66 -21.44
C SER A 275 5.56 -47.04 -20.93
N ARG A 276 4.78 -47.11 -19.84
CA ARG A 276 4.24 -48.39 -19.33
C ARG A 276 3.22 -49.00 -20.27
N LYS A 277 2.34 -48.19 -20.88
CA LYS A 277 1.34 -48.70 -21.83
C LYS A 277 2.01 -49.26 -23.09
N VAL A 278 2.98 -48.54 -23.65
CA VAL A 278 3.75 -49.00 -24.83
C VAL A 278 4.57 -50.26 -24.51
N ALA A 279 5.18 -50.36 -23.33
CA ALA A 279 5.92 -51.55 -22.92
C ALA A 279 5.04 -52.79 -22.67
N VAL A 280 3.74 -52.59 -22.39
CA VAL A 280 2.76 -53.68 -22.22
C VAL A 280 2.17 -54.12 -23.57
N GLU A 281 2.09 -53.22 -24.55
CA GLU A 281 1.53 -53.49 -25.88
C GLU A 281 2.55 -54.18 -26.82
N GLU A 282 3.85 -54.14 -26.48
CA GLU A 282 4.95 -54.85 -27.16
C GLU A 282 5.25 -56.25 -26.57
N ARG A 283 4.41 -56.75 -25.66
CA ARG A 283 4.46 -58.12 -25.12
C ARG A 283 3.26 -58.94 -25.56
#